data_AF-A0A1F2U1H8-F1
#
_entry.id   AF-A0A1F2U1H8-F1
#
_cell.length_a   1.000
_cell.length_b   1.000
_cell.length_c   1.000
_cell.angle_alpha   90.00
_cell.angle_beta   90.00
_cell.angle_gamma   90.00
#
_symmetry.space_group_name_H-M   'P 1'
#
loop_
_entity.id
_entity.type
_entity.pdbx_description
1 polymer ?
#
loop_
_entity_poly.entity_id
_entity_poly.type
_entity_poly.pdbx_seq_one_letter_code
_entity_poly.pdbx_strand_id
1 'polypeptide(L)'
;MNDSNVMALHSPYATTMWDYIHRGMPLNQEGTLRPDEVYSLVAFLLYKNGVIQENEVLDEQSLPKVKMPNRDGFAPLPEWKHGAPRLQGYP
;
A
#
# COMPACT_ATOMS: atom_id res chain seq x y z
N MET A 1 -10.80 -17.71 5.69
CA MET A 1 -9.76 -16.72 6.02
C MET A 1 -10.40 -15.35 5.83
N ASN A 2 -10.33 -14.47 6.82
CA ASN A 2 -10.88 -13.12 6.66
C ASN A 2 -9.92 -12.34 5.76
N ASP A 3 -10.26 -12.21 4.47
CA ASP A 3 -9.48 -11.49 3.46
C ASP A 3 -9.52 -9.95 3.65
N SER A 4 -9.91 -9.47 4.83
CA SER A 4 -10.16 -8.06 5.14
C SER A 4 -8.92 -7.28 5.60
N ASN A 5 -7.76 -7.94 5.71
CA ASN A 5 -6.51 -7.32 6.20
C ASN A 5 -5.38 -7.38 5.16
N VAL A 6 -5.68 -6.92 3.94
CA VAL A 6 -4.75 -6.93 2.81
C VAL A 6 -4.18 -5.52 2.59
N MET A 7 -2.86 -5.40 2.42
CA MET A 7 -2.20 -4.11 2.14
C MET A 7 -2.82 -3.36 0.94
N ALA A 8 -3.34 -4.09 -0.03
CA ALA A 8 -4.06 -3.56 -1.20
C ALA A 8 -5.32 -2.74 -0.86
N LEU A 9 -5.87 -2.90 0.34
CA LEU A 9 -7.07 -2.19 0.77
C LEU A 9 -6.78 -1.11 1.81
N HIS A 10 -5.76 -1.28 2.66
CA HIS A 10 -5.44 -0.35 3.75
C HIS A 10 -4.35 0.66 3.42
N SER A 11 -3.48 0.38 2.45
CA SER A 11 -2.46 1.36 2.07
C SER A 11 -3.07 2.50 1.25
N PRO A 12 -2.76 3.77 1.54
CA PRO A 12 -3.22 4.91 0.74
C PRO A 12 -2.50 5.03 -0.61
N TYR A 13 -1.36 4.36 -0.77
CA TYR A 13 -0.54 4.37 -1.98
C TYR A 13 -0.15 2.96 -2.41
N ALA A 14 -0.29 2.67 -3.70
CA ALA A 14 0.17 1.41 -4.30
C ALA A 14 1.71 1.28 -4.27
N THR A 15 2.42 2.41 -4.31
CA THR A 15 3.89 2.47 -4.18
C THR A 15 4.40 1.90 -2.86
N THR A 16 3.63 2.00 -1.78
CA THR A 16 3.98 1.38 -0.49
C THR A 16 4.03 -0.14 -0.58
N MET A 17 3.12 -0.77 -1.35
CA MET A 17 3.17 -2.21 -1.57
C MET A 17 4.40 -2.61 -2.39
N TRP A 18 4.69 -1.87 -3.45
CA TRP A 18 5.88 -2.10 -4.27
C TRP A 18 7.15 -2.00 -3.43
N ASP A 19 7.26 -0.96 -2.61
CA ASP A 19 8.42 -0.74 -1.73
C ASP A 19 8.61 -1.88 -0.74
N TYR A 20 7.52 -2.28 -0.08
CA TYR A 20 7.53 -3.36 0.89
C TYR A 20 7.90 -4.71 0.25
N ILE A 21 7.32 -5.04 -0.90
CA ILE A 21 7.62 -6.30 -1.60
C ILE A 21 9.05 -6.28 -2.13
N HIS A 22 9.51 -5.18 -2.73
CA HIS A 22 10.84 -5.10 -3.29
C HIS A 22 11.94 -5.23 -2.23
N ARG A 23 11.73 -4.63 -1.04
CA ARG A 23 12.75 -4.60 0.02
C ARG A 23 12.63 -5.71 1.05
N GLY A 24 11.40 -6.16 1.32
CA GLY A 24 11.09 -7.03 2.45
C GLY A 24 10.59 -8.41 2.06
N MET A 25 10.47 -8.72 0.77
CA MET A 25 9.97 -10.02 0.29
C MET A 25 10.91 -10.67 -0.73
N PRO A 26 10.84 -12.01 -0.87
CA PRO A 26 10.18 -12.93 0.06
C PRO A 26 10.96 -13.10 1.37
N LEU A 27 10.27 -13.53 2.43
CA LEU A 27 10.87 -13.74 3.75
C LEU A 27 12.06 -14.72 3.68
N ASN A 28 13.18 -14.36 4.32
CA ASN A 28 14.47 -15.06 4.28
C ASN A 28 15.19 -15.01 2.93
N GLN A 29 14.68 -14.26 1.96
CA GLN A 29 15.25 -14.05 0.63
C GLN A 29 14.94 -12.63 0.16
N GLU A 30 15.02 -11.67 1.07
CA GLU A 30 14.66 -10.27 0.82
C GLU A 30 15.54 -9.66 -0.27
N GLY A 31 14.95 -8.80 -1.11
CA GLY A 31 15.68 -8.07 -2.16
C GLY A 31 16.11 -8.93 -3.36
N THR A 32 15.62 -10.17 -3.47
CA THR A 32 15.93 -11.06 -4.60
C THR A 32 15.07 -10.83 -5.83
N LEU A 33 13.90 -10.19 -5.67
CA LEU A 33 12.96 -9.91 -6.75
C LEU A 33 13.43 -8.74 -7.62
N ARG A 34 13.43 -8.93 -8.93
CA ARG A 34 13.70 -7.86 -9.89
C ARG A 34 12.52 -6.87 -9.96
N PRO A 35 12.74 -5.61 -10.34
CA PRO A 35 11.67 -4.60 -10.41
C PRO A 35 10.43 -5.02 -11.22
N ASP A 36 10.63 -5.67 -12.37
CA ASP A 36 9.57 -6.20 -13.24
C ASP A 36 8.72 -7.28 -12.56
N GLU A 37 9.35 -8.15 -11.77
CA GLU A 37 8.67 -9.18 -10.97
C GLU A 37 7.83 -8.52 -9.87
N VAL A 38 8.36 -7.47 -9.22
CA VAL A 38 7.62 -6.72 -8.19
C VAL A 38 6.40 -6.01 -8.79
N TYR A 39 6.54 -5.32 -9.93
CA TYR A 39 5.40 -4.68 -10.60
C TYR A 39 4.32 -5.70 -10.97
N SER A 40 4.73 -6.85 -11.51
CA SER A 40 3.80 -7.93 -11.88
C SER A 40 3.06 -8.49 -10.67
N LEU A 41 3.77 -8.73 -9.55
CA LEU A 41 3.17 -9.19 -8.30
C LEU A 41 2.21 -8.17 -7.71
N VAL A 42 2.57 -6.89 -7.71
CA VAL A 42 1.70 -5.80 -7.23
C VAL A 42 0.45 -5.69 -8.10
N ALA A 43 0.58 -5.73 -9.43
CA ALA A 43 -0.56 -5.71 -10.35
C ALA A 43 -1.51 -6.88 -10.07
N PHE A 44 -0.98 -8.09 -9.92
CA PHE A 44 -1.76 -9.27 -9.57
C PHE A 44 -2.54 -9.10 -8.26
N LEU A 45 -1.88 -8.59 -7.20
CA LEU A 45 -2.52 -8.36 -5.91
C LEU A 45 -3.60 -7.30 -5.99
N LEU A 46 -3.38 -6.21 -6.72
CA LEU A 46 -4.36 -5.14 -6.90
C LEU A 46 -5.58 -5.63 -7.71
N TYR A 47 -5.36 -6.41 -8.78
CA TYR A 47 -6.43 -7.03 -9.56
C TYR A 47 -7.27 -7.97 -8.71
N LYS A 48 -6.63 -8.86 -7.94
CA LYS A 48 -7.32 -9.80 -7.05
C LYS A 48 -8.21 -9.10 -6.01
N ASN A 49 -7.87 -7.87 -5.64
CA ASN A 49 -8.63 -7.03 -4.70
C ASN A 49 -9.56 -6.02 -5.41
N GLY A 50 -9.72 -6.10 -6.73
CA GLY A 50 -10.62 -5.24 -7.51
C GLY A 50 -10.19 -3.78 -7.59
N VAL A 51 -8.91 -3.46 -7.36
CA VAL A 51 -8.38 -2.09 -7.41
C VAL A 51 -8.07 -1.67 -8.86
N ILE A 52 -7.63 -2.61 -9.70
CA ILE A 52 -7.31 -2.41 -11.11
C ILE A 52 -8.02 -3.46 -11.98
N GLN A 53 -8.04 -3.22 -13.30
CA GLN A 53 -8.57 -4.18 -14.28
C GLN A 53 -7.55 -5.27 -14.63
N GLU A 54 -8.01 -6.43 -15.13
CA GLU A 54 -7.15 -7.57 -15.47
C GLU A 54 -6.10 -7.26 -16.56
N ASN A 55 -6.41 -6.32 -17.45
CA ASN A 55 -5.56 -5.92 -18.57
C ASN A 55 -4.66 -4.71 -18.27
N GLU A 56 -4.66 -4.21 -17.04
CA GLU A 56 -3.87 -3.04 -16.65
C GLU A 56 -2.43 -3.44 -16.34
N VAL A 57 -1.47 -2.84 -17.06
CA VAL A 57 -0.02 -3.09 -16.88
C VAL A 57 0.57 -1.99 -16.01
N LEU A 58 1.26 -2.39 -14.94
CA LEU A 58 1.90 -1.46 -14.00
C LEU A 58 3.41 -1.31 -14.26
N ASP A 59 3.87 -0.07 -14.15
CA ASP A 59 5.27 0.33 -14.27
C ASP A 59 5.55 1.54 -13.33
N GLU A 60 6.75 2.11 -13.43
CA GLU A 60 7.18 3.26 -12.62
C GLU A 60 6.30 4.51 -12.78
N GLN A 61 5.63 4.65 -13.94
CA GLN A 61 4.82 5.82 -14.28
C GLN A 61 3.34 5.61 -13.98
N SER A 62 2.84 4.38 -14.12
CA SER A 62 1.44 4.03 -13.91
C SER A 62 1.14 3.65 -12.46
N LEU A 63 2.04 2.96 -11.76
CA LEU A 63 1.83 2.55 -10.36
C LEU A 63 1.50 3.73 -9.42
N PRO A 64 2.20 4.88 -9.44
CA PRO A 64 1.88 6.00 -8.56
C PRO A 64 0.52 6.65 -8.85
N LYS A 65 -0.08 6.39 -10.03
CA LYS A 65 -1.36 6.94 -10.46
C LYS A 65 -2.55 6.08 -10.02
N VAL A 66 -2.31 4.86 -9.55
CA VAL A 66 -3.36 3.97 -9.02
C VAL A 66 -4.03 4.64 -7.82
N LYS A 67 -5.35 4.81 -7.90
CA LYS A 67 -6.15 5.37 -6.80
C LYS A 67 -6.58 4.26 -5.84
N MET A 68 -5.90 4.17 -4.70
CA MET A 68 -6.21 3.18 -3.67
C MET A 68 -7.54 3.47 -2.95
N PRO A 69 -8.29 2.45 -2.50
CA PRO A 69 -9.53 2.65 -1.77
C PRO A 69 -9.38 3.48 -0.49
N ASN A 70 -8.30 3.26 0.28
CA ASN A 70 -8.01 3.99 1.51
C ASN A 70 -7.20 5.29 1.28
N ARG A 71 -7.27 5.89 0.09
CA ARG A 71 -6.50 7.11 -0.24
C ARG A 71 -6.72 8.24 0.76
N ASP A 72 -7.97 8.42 1.18
CA ASP A 72 -8.43 9.53 2.03
C ASP A 72 -8.95 9.06 3.40
N GLY A 73 -8.71 7.81 3.78
CA GLY A 73 -9.25 7.27 5.05
C GLY A 73 -8.41 7.58 6.28
N PHE A 74 -7.28 8.29 6.14
CA PHE A 74 -6.49 8.76 7.27
C PHE A 74 -7.04 10.09 7.78
N ALA A 75 -7.29 10.16 9.09
CA ALA A 75 -7.68 11.40 9.73
C ALA A 75 -6.57 12.46 9.60
N PRO A 76 -6.94 13.75 9.42
CA PRO A 76 -5.95 14.82 9.46
C PRO A 76 -5.26 14.81 10.82
N LEU A 77 -3.96 15.08 10.83
CA LEU A 77 -3.23 15.27 12.07
C LEU A 77 -3.83 16.48 12.80
N PRO A 78 -4.10 16.37 14.11
CA PRO A 78 -4.48 17.53 14.90
C PRO A 78 -3.32 18.53 14.91
N GLU A 79 -3.64 19.81 15.07
CA GLU A 79 -2.63 20.83 15.29
C GLU A 79 -1.80 20.46 16.53
N TRP A 80 -0.49 20.26 16.33
CA TRP A 80 0.40 19.97 17.45
C TRP A 80 0.55 21.21 18.34
N LYS A 81 0.34 21.04 19.65
CA LYS A 81 0.59 22.07 20.65
C LYS A 81 1.42 21.48 21.77
N HIS A 82 2.43 22.23 22.22
CA HIS A 82 3.26 21.80 23.33
C HIS A 82 2.41 21.55 24.59
N GLY A 83 2.51 20.36 25.18
CA GLY A 83 1.72 19.95 26.35
C GLY A 83 0.28 19.51 26.05
N ALA A 84 -0.15 19.49 24.79
CA ALA A 84 -1.46 18.93 24.44
C ALA A 84 -1.45 17.40 24.56
N PRO A 85 -2.58 16.79 24.99
CA PRO A 85 -2.73 15.34 24.97
C PRO A 85 -2.61 14.82 23.54
N ARG A 86 -2.04 13.61 23.35
CA ARG A 86 -1.79 13.04 22.01
C ARG A 86 -3.05 12.98 21.15
N LEU A 87 -4.21 12.69 21.76
CA LEU A 87 -5.54 12.66 21.15
C LEU A 87 -6.59 12.90 22.25
N GLN A 88 -7.72 13.51 21.92
CA GLN A 88 -8.84 13.68 22.87
C GLN A 88 -9.41 12.30 23.23
N GLY A 89 -9.24 11.86 24.49
CA GLY A 89 -9.75 10.58 24.99
C GLY A 89 -8.83 9.36 24.81
N TYR A 90 -7.57 9.55 24.39
CA TYR A 90 -6.57 8.48 24.43
C TYR A 90 -6.00 8.35 25.86
N PRO A 91 -5.90 7.13 26.43
CA PRO A 91 -5.39 6.94 27.79
C PRO A 91 -3.94 7.41 27.96
#